data_AF-A0A7C5II21-F1
#
_entry.id   AF-A0A7C5II21-F1
#
_cell.length_a   1.000
_cell.length_b   1.000
_cell.length_c   1.000
_cell.angle_alpha   90.00
_cell.angle_beta   90.00
_cell.angle_gamma   90.00
#
_symmetry.space_group_name_H-M   'P 1'
#
loop_
_entity.id
_entity.type
_entity.pdbx_description
1 polymer ?
#
loop_
_entity_poly.entity_id
_entity_poly.type
_entity_poly.pdbx_seq_one_letter_code
_entity_poly.pdbx_strand_id
1 'polypeptide(L)'
;MTLRGGGNNYPELVTHVLRDAQTPLTLDEVVQGVQKLAPIHAANPRALIENIMEHSSLILPVEEGRFGYLPFLLMGNAFRQPLPPLAEEHNFVELSPDAMTALWPGWTEGSRQQEVRPAQLSLPNGVQAELRRHFELPGHWGLRAGAEFWQWLTSVGADPGDDLIIRVIDAENRAYEGDLERRDRRDERAIAARNRQVGDQAVLAIQRAGGEVLIDHLAPMLIAAGSYREPPPPDPLVTVLAEDGRFIDAGLGSVALLEGWSGADERLADLRQQMMWDVLGAVRSRFRRASPEPSSQDKEPSPFARLILEGRIEEAVNWLQRENRI
;
A
#
# COMPACT_ATOMS: atom_id res chain seq x y z
N MET A 1 -9.08 34.28 2.66
CA MET A 1 -8.50 33.80 1.39
C MET A 1 -9.66 33.24 0.58
N THR A 2 -10.17 34.02 -0.36
CA THR A 2 -11.50 33.83 -0.95
C THR A 2 -11.34 33.12 -2.30
N LEU A 3 -11.71 31.84 -2.36
CA LEU A 3 -11.72 31.07 -3.60
C LEU A 3 -12.86 31.58 -4.51
N ARG A 4 -12.52 32.09 -5.69
CA ARG A 4 -13.47 32.43 -6.77
C ARG A 4 -13.33 31.41 -7.90
N GLY A 5 -14.41 30.67 -8.19
CA GLY A 5 -14.70 30.09 -9.50
C GLY A 5 -14.72 28.55 -9.58
N GLY A 6 -15.94 27.98 -9.66
CA GLY A 6 -16.22 26.76 -10.45
C GLY A 6 -16.41 25.44 -9.70
N GLY A 7 -17.62 25.19 -9.16
CA GLY A 7 -18.05 23.89 -8.63
C GLY A 7 -17.48 23.54 -7.25
N ASN A 8 -18.31 23.13 -6.30
CA ASN A 8 -17.79 22.56 -5.05
C ASN A 8 -16.99 21.31 -5.41
N ASN A 9 -15.68 21.30 -5.15
CA ASN A 9 -14.85 20.11 -5.27
C ASN A 9 -15.20 19.17 -4.11
N TYR A 10 -16.27 18.39 -4.28
CA TYR A 10 -16.77 17.49 -3.24
C TYR A 10 -15.71 16.48 -2.76
N PRO A 11 -14.84 15.89 -3.63
CA PRO A 11 -13.69 15.13 -3.16
C PRO A 11 -12.83 15.84 -2.12
N GLU A 12 -12.40 17.08 -2.39
CA GLU A 12 -11.60 17.86 -1.43
C GLU A 12 -12.38 18.15 -0.13
N LEU A 13 -13.68 18.45 -0.22
CA LEU A 13 -14.52 18.68 0.96
C LEU A 13 -14.67 17.42 1.81
N VAL A 14 -14.86 16.25 1.19
CA VAL A 14 -14.95 14.97 1.90
C VAL A 14 -13.63 14.67 2.61
N THR A 15 -12.50 14.80 1.91
CA THR A 15 -11.18 14.62 2.51
C THR A 15 -10.97 15.62 3.66
N HIS A 16 -11.38 16.88 3.49
CA HIS A 16 -11.27 17.90 4.53
C HIS A 16 -12.07 17.55 5.80
N VAL A 17 -13.32 17.09 5.65
CA VAL A 17 -14.16 16.65 6.77
C VAL A 17 -13.51 15.51 7.56
N LEU A 18 -13.02 14.48 6.86
CA LEU A 18 -12.37 13.34 7.49
C LEU A 18 -11.01 13.73 8.11
N ARG A 19 -10.26 14.61 7.45
CA ARG A 19 -9.00 15.14 7.96
C ARG A 19 -9.19 16.00 9.22
N ASP A 20 -10.25 16.78 9.29
CA ASP A 20 -10.45 17.66 10.44
C ASP A 20 -11.04 16.90 11.64
N ALA A 21 -11.75 15.79 11.40
CA ALA A 21 -12.35 14.96 12.44
C ALA A 21 -11.34 14.16 13.27
N GLN A 22 -10.16 13.85 12.72
CA GLN A 22 -9.09 13.03 13.34
C GLN A 22 -9.51 11.65 13.87
N THR A 23 -10.74 11.23 13.60
CA THR A 23 -11.32 9.95 14.02
C THR A 23 -12.22 9.41 12.91
N PRO A 24 -12.44 8.09 12.81
CA PRO A 24 -13.28 7.52 11.78
C PRO A 24 -14.75 7.93 11.89
N LEU A 25 -15.33 8.37 10.77
CA LEU A 25 -16.71 8.85 10.66
C LEU A 25 -17.58 7.87 9.89
N THR A 26 -18.87 7.82 10.22
CA THR A 26 -19.89 7.18 9.39
C THR A 26 -20.19 8.01 8.14
N LEU A 27 -20.75 7.37 7.11
CA LEU A 27 -21.18 8.07 5.88
C LEU A 27 -22.14 9.25 6.19
N ASP A 28 -23.06 9.10 7.14
CA ASP A 28 -23.98 10.18 7.51
C ASP A 28 -23.28 11.36 8.18
N GLU A 29 -22.29 11.10 9.05
CA GLU A 29 -21.46 12.14 9.66
C GLU A 29 -20.65 12.89 8.60
N VAL A 30 -20.11 12.19 7.60
CA VAL A 30 -19.38 12.82 6.48
C VAL A 30 -20.31 13.70 5.65
N VAL A 31 -21.50 13.19 5.27
CA VAL A 31 -22.50 13.98 4.52
C VAL A 31 -22.88 15.25 5.27
N GLN A 32 -23.16 15.14 6.58
CA GLN A 32 -23.48 16.30 7.42
C GLN A 32 -22.29 17.28 7.53
N GLY A 33 -21.07 16.77 7.66
CA GLY A 33 -19.85 17.58 7.69
C GLY A 33 -19.68 18.38 6.40
N VAL A 34 -19.84 17.74 5.23
CA VAL A 34 -19.74 18.42 3.93
C VAL A 34 -20.83 19.48 3.79
N GLN A 35 -22.09 19.17 4.17
CA GLN A 35 -23.20 20.13 4.11
C GLN A 35 -22.99 21.38 4.97
N LYS A 36 -22.28 21.25 6.10
CA LYS A 36 -21.92 22.41 6.96
C LYS A 36 -20.90 23.33 6.29
N LEU A 37 -20.02 22.78 5.45
CA LEU A 37 -18.98 23.55 4.75
C LEU A 37 -19.51 24.17 3.46
N ALA A 38 -20.28 23.40 2.70
CA ALA A 38 -20.87 23.85 1.45
C ALA A 38 -22.18 23.09 1.15
N PRO A 39 -23.23 23.77 0.66
CA PRO A 39 -24.44 23.09 0.21
C PRO A 39 -24.15 22.03 -0.86
N ILE A 40 -24.72 20.83 -0.70
CA ILE A 40 -24.64 19.76 -1.70
C ILE A 40 -25.86 19.86 -2.61
N HIS A 41 -25.63 20.11 -3.90
CA HIS A 41 -26.69 20.29 -4.90
C HIS A 41 -27.05 19.02 -5.68
N ALA A 42 -26.45 17.88 -5.34
CA ALA A 42 -26.73 16.61 -5.99
C ALA A 42 -28.13 16.08 -5.62
N ALA A 43 -28.78 15.41 -6.57
CA ALA A 43 -30.09 14.79 -6.34
C ALA A 43 -30.05 13.70 -5.25
N ASN A 44 -28.92 12.99 -5.14
CA ASN A 44 -28.64 12.05 -4.06
C ASN A 44 -27.26 12.37 -3.44
N PRO A 45 -27.21 13.26 -2.44
CA PRO A 45 -25.96 13.62 -1.76
C PRO A 45 -25.24 12.41 -1.17
N ARG A 46 -25.98 11.46 -0.59
CA ARG A 46 -25.40 10.28 0.05
C ARG A 46 -24.63 9.42 -0.95
N ALA A 47 -25.25 9.07 -2.07
CA ALA A 47 -24.60 8.27 -3.11
C ALA A 47 -23.38 8.98 -3.73
N LEU A 48 -23.45 10.32 -3.87
CA LEU A 48 -22.30 11.10 -4.32
C LEU A 48 -21.12 10.99 -3.34
N ILE A 49 -21.36 11.20 -2.04
CA ILE A 49 -20.31 11.11 -1.02
C ILE A 49 -19.76 9.69 -0.91
N GLU A 50 -20.63 8.68 -0.92
CA GLU A 50 -20.24 7.27 -0.91
C GLU A 50 -19.32 6.93 -2.09
N ASN A 51 -19.71 7.31 -3.31
CA ASN A 51 -18.89 7.13 -4.50
C ASN A 51 -17.53 7.86 -4.40
N ILE A 52 -17.49 9.07 -3.82
CA ILE A 52 -16.23 9.79 -3.61
C ILE A 52 -15.31 9.04 -2.65
N MET A 53 -15.84 8.55 -1.52
CA MET A 53 -15.05 7.81 -0.53
C MET A 53 -14.54 6.50 -1.12
N GLU A 54 -15.37 5.80 -1.89
CA GLU A 54 -15.01 4.56 -2.58
C GLU A 54 -13.84 4.69 -3.55
N HIS A 55 -13.72 5.84 -4.23
CA HIS A 55 -12.67 6.07 -5.23
C HIS A 55 -11.45 6.84 -4.68
N SER A 56 -11.42 7.12 -3.38
CA SER A 56 -10.32 7.83 -2.73
C SER A 56 -9.34 6.84 -2.11
N SER A 57 -8.07 6.86 -2.49
CA SER A 57 -7.06 5.99 -1.86
C SER A 57 -6.67 6.45 -0.45
N LEU A 58 -6.99 7.70 -0.09
CA LEU A 58 -6.78 8.25 1.25
C LEU A 58 -7.91 8.01 2.24
N ILE A 59 -9.04 7.46 1.79
CA ILE A 59 -10.21 7.22 2.64
C ILE A 59 -10.48 5.75 2.64
N LEU A 60 -10.36 5.12 3.81
CA LEU A 60 -10.45 3.68 3.92
C LEU A 60 -11.61 3.27 4.79
N PRO A 61 -12.37 2.23 4.41
CA PRO A 61 -13.32 1.63 5.30
C PRO A 61 -12.57 1.05 6.51
N VAL A 62 -13.12 1.28 7.69
CA VAL A 62 -12.71 0.65 8.95
C VAL A 62 -13.89 -0.13 9.50
N GLU A 63 -13.76 -0.66 10.71
CA GLU A 63 -14.83 -1.43 11.36
C GLU A 63 -16.14 -0.61 11.52
N GLU A 64 -17.25 -1.35 11.64
CA GLU A 64 -18.58 -0.78 11.93
C GLU A 64 -19.15 0.19 10.87
N GLY A 65 -18.72 0.08 9.60
CA GLY A 65 -19.22 0.94 8.53
C GLY A 65 -18.76 2.40 8.64
N ARG A 66 -17.62 2.62 9.31
CA ARG A 66 -16.95 3.90 9.41
C ARG A 66 -15.84 4.01 8.36
N PHE A 67 -15.40 5.24 8.12
CA PHE A 67 -14.36 5.59 7.17
C PHE A 67 -13.31 6.44 7.87
N GLY A 68 -12.04 6.09 7.69
CA GLY A 68 -10.91 6.82 8.26
C GLY A 68 -10.07 7.49 7.19
N TYR A 69 -9.43 8.59 7.58
CA TYR A 69 -8.41 9.25 6.77
C TYR A 69 -7.04 8.58 6.98
N LEU A 70 -6.44 8.06 5.90
CA LEU A 70 -5.26 7.21 5.96
C LEU A 70 -4.08 7.80 6.79
N PRO A 71 -3.69 9.08 6.63
CA PRO A 71 -2.66 9.69 7.48
C PRO A 71 -2.89 9.56 8.99
N PHE A 72 -4.13 9.57 9.48
CA PHE A 72 -4.42 9.35 10.90
C PHE A 72 -4.53 7.87 11.27
N LEU A 73 -5.00 7.03 10.35
CA LEU A 73 -4.99 5.58 10.57
C LEU A 73 -3.56 5.06 10.75
N LEU A 74 -2.60 5.70 10.07
CA LEU A 74 -1.16 5.42 10.15
C LEU A 74 -0.52 5.82 11.48
N MET A 75 -1.06 6.78 12.23
CA MET A 75 -0.45 7.24 13.48
C MET A 75 -0.25 6.08 14.46
N GLY A 76 0.98 5.95 14.98
CA GLY A 76 1.38 4.89 15.91
C GLY A 76 1.73 3.55 15.28
N ASN A 77 1.53 3.36 13.96
CA ASN A 77 1.99 2.15 13.27
C ASN A 77 3.51 2.14 13.13
N ALA A 78 4.09 0.94 13.07
CA ALA A 78 5.50 0.72 12.85
C ALA A 78 5.73 -0.24 11.67
N PHE A 79 6.72 0.07 10.85
CA PHE A 79 7.06 -0.67 9.64
C PHE A 79 8.52 -1.11 9.68
N ARG A 80 8.80 -2.34 9.26
CA ARG A 80 10.15 -2.86 9.12
C ARG A 80 10.61 -2.65 7.68
N GLN A 81 11.83 -2.13 7.52
CA GLN A 81 12.46 -1.98 6.21
C GLN A 81 13.91 -2.51 6.26
N PRO A 82 14.20 -3.66 5.63
CA PRO A 82 15.55 -4.18 5.54
C PRO A 82 16.49 -3.18 4.86
N LEU A 83 17.68 -3.02 5.44
CA LEU A 83 18.73 -2.19 4.88
C LEU A 83 19.46 -2.94 3.77
N PRO A 84 19.72 -2.28 2.62
CA PRO A 84 20.48 -2.87 1.54
C PRO A 84 21.96 -3.00 1.93
N PRO A 85 22.77 -3.69 1.11
CA PRO A 85 24.23 -3.59 1.20
C PRO A 85 24.70 -2.13 1.24
N LEU A 86 25.40 -1.75 2.31
CA LEU A 86 25.85 -0.36 2.55
C LEU A 86 27.09 0.03 1.73
N ALA A 87 27.62 -0.88 0.91
CA ALA A 87 28.74 -0.60 0.01
C ALA A 87 28.24 0.20 -1.21
N GLU A 88 28.39 1.53 -1.12
CA GLU A 88 28.47 2.59 -2.16
C GLU A 88 28.01 2.19 -3.59
N GLU A 89 26.95 2.74 -4.19
CA GLU A 89 26.90 4.11 -4.76
C GLU A 89 25.49 4.73 -4.77
N HIS A 90 24.45 3.99 -4.39
CA HIS A 90 23.09 4.35 -4.84
C HIS A 90 22.24 5.18 -3.87
N ASN A 91 22.66 5.39 -2.61
CA ASN A 91 21.90 6.16 -1.60
C ASN A 91 20.38 5.86 -1.65
N PHE A 92 20.02 4.63 -1.96
CA PHE A 92 18.66 4.22 -2.28
C PHE A 92 18.29 3.02 -1.44
N VAL A 93 17.13 3.10 -0.81
CA VAL A 93 16.51 1.99 -0.09
C VAL A 93 15.19 1.70 -0.78
N GLU A 94 15.09 0.55 -1.43
CA GLU A 94 13.83 0.07 -2.00
C GLU A 94 12.84 -0.17 -0.86
N LEU A 95 11.61 0.34 -1.02
CA LEU A 95 10.58 0.24 0.00
C LEU A 95 9.53 -0.77 -0.40
N SER A 96 9.07 -1.54 0.59
CA SER A 96 7.86 -2.32 0.44
C SER A 96 6.62 -1.41 0.31
N PRO A 97 5.51 -1.88 -0.30
CA PRO A 97 4.32 -1.07 -0.54
C PRO A 97 3.71 -0.46 0.73
N ASP A 98 3.78 -1.16 1.86
CA ASP A 98 3.34 -0.70 3.17
C ASP A 98 4.24 0.43 3.73
N ALA A 99 5.57 0.29 3.67
CA ALA A 99 6.49 1.36 4.04
C ALA A 99 6.36 2.60 3.13
N MET A 100 6.19 2.38 1.81
CA MET A 100 5.93 3.45 0.84
C MET A 100 4.61 4.17 1.15
N THR A 101 3.55 3.43 1.46
CA THR A 101 2.24 3.98 1.86
C THR A 101 2.33 4.74 3.19
N ALA A 102 3.13 4.29 4.15
CA ALA A 102 3.31 4.98 5.41
C ALA A 102 4.02 6.34 5.26
N LEU A 103 5.07 6.39 4.44
CA LEU A 103 5.87 7.60 4.21
C LEU A 103 5.22 8.59 3.23
N TRP A 104 4.42 8.08 2.28
CA TRP A 104 3.72 8.90 1.27
C TRP A 104 2.29 8.38 1.02
N PRO A 105 1.33 8.58 1.94
CA PRO A 105 -0.01 7.98 1.87
C PRO A 105 -0.80 8.23 0.58
N GLY A 106 -0.55 9.36 -0.09
CA GLY A 106 -1.22 9.73 -1.34
C GLY A 106 -0.49 9.27 -2.60
N TRP A 107 0.56 8.45 -2.51
CA TRP A 107 1.45 8.17 -3.64
C TRP A 107 0.77 7.53 -4.85
N THR A 108 -0.35 6.84 -4.64
CA THR A 108 -1.19 6.21 -5.68
C THR A 108 -2.22 7.16 -6.30
N GLU A 109 -2.54 8.29 -5.67
CA GLU A 109 -3.48 9.27 -6.26
C GLU A 109 -2.80 10.01 -7.42
N GLY A 110 -3.39 9.98 -8.61
CA GLY A 110 -2.84 10.69 -9.78
C GLY A 110 -2.59 12.18 -9.53
N SER A 111 -3.40 12.83 -8.68
CA SER A 111 -3.24 14.24 -8.28
C SER A 111 -2.07 14.47 -7.31
N ARG A 112 -1.66 13.45 -6.55
CA ARG A 112 -0.56 13.51 -5.56
C ARG A 112 0.68 12.70 -5.98
N GLN A 113 0.67 12.08 -7.15
CA GLN A 113 1.88 11.47 -7.73
C GLN A 113 3.02 12.49 -7.88
N GLN A 114 2.71 13.78 -8.03
CA GLN A 114 3.70 14.86 -8.08
C GLN A 114 4.11 15.40 -6.69
N GLU A 115 3.63 14.81 -5.59
CA GLU A 115 3.97 15.27 -4.26
C GLU A 115 5.45 14.96 -3.96
N VAL A 116 6.24 16.03 -3.84
CA VAL A 116 7.71 16.00 -3.70
C VAL A 116 8.19 16.33 -2.29
N ARG A 117 7.27 16.63 -1.36
CA ARG A 117 7.64 17.00 0.00
C ARG A 117 8.37 15.81 0.66
N PRO A 118 9.55 16.03 1.25
CA PRO A 118 10.28 14.96 1.90
C PRO A 118 9.61 14.54 3.21
N ALA A 119 9.80 13.28 3.59
CA ALA A 119 9.54 12.79 4.93
C ALA A 119 10.70 13.16 5.86
N GLN A 120 10.39 13.45 7.12
CA GLN A 120 11.36 13.81 8.15
C GLN A 120 11.46 12.66 9.15
N LEU A 121 12.65 12.08 9.27
CA LEU A 121 12.94 10.96 10.14
C LEU A 121 13.81 11.43 11.31
N SER A 122 13.23 11.40 12.52
CA SER A 122 13.96 11.60 13.76
C SER A 122 14.65 10.31 14.16
N LEU A 123 15.97 10.37 14.33
CA LEU A 123 16.81 9.21 14.66
C LEU A 123 17.29 9.25 16.14
N PRO A 124 17.66 8.09 16.72
CA PRO A 124 18.18 8.03 18.08
C PRO A 124 19.52 8.75 18.13
N ASN A 125 19.66 9.74 19.03
CA ASN A 125 20.71 10.77 19.15
C ASN A 125 20.30 12.18 18.69
N GLY A 126 19.05 12.36 18.21
CA GLY A 126 18.52 13.66 17.81
C GLY A 126 18.87 14.07 16.38
N VAL A 127 19.54 13.22 15.60
CA VAL A 127 19.73 13.42 14.16
C VAL A 127 18.36 13.50 13.46
N GLN A 128 18.24 14.44 12.54
CA GLN A 128 17.08 14.59 11.67
C GLN A 128 17.51 14.28 10.24
N ALA A 129 16.88 13.30 9.63
CA ALA A 129 17.16 12.87 8.27
C ALA A 129 16.00 13.21 7.34
N GLU A 130 16.33 13.78 6.19
CA GLU A 130 15.38 14.01 5.13
C GLU A 130 15.30 12.78 4.20
N LEU A 131 14.09 12.23 4.04
CA LEU A 131 13.81 11.11 3.14
C LEU A 131 13.01 11.61 1.94
N ARG A 132 13.53 11.38 0.73
CA ARG A 132 12.88 11.75 -0.53
C ARG A 132 12.40 10.50 -1.25
N ARG A 133 11.15 10.51 -1.67
CA ARG A 133 10.62 9.47 -2.55
C ARG A 133 11.42 9.45 -3.84
N HIS A 134 11.82 8.27 -4.27
CA HIS A 134 12.56 8.08 -5.50
C HIS A 134 11.99 6.89 -6.27
N PHE A 135 11.94 7.06 -7.58
CA PHE A 135 11.58 6.01 -8.54
C PHE A 135 12.85 5.67 -9.32
N GLU A 136 13.30 4.43 -9.23
CA GLU A 136 14.49 3.97 -9.94
C GLU A 136 14.12 3.23 -11.23
N LEU A 137 13.19 2.28 -11.12
CA LEU A 137 12.71 1.45 -12.22
C LEU A 137 11.21 1.17 -12.05
N PRO A 138 10.49 0.79 -13.12
CA PRO A 138 9.08 0.40 -13.04
C PRO A 138 8.81 -0.64 -11.96
N GLY A 139 7.97 -0.28 -10.99
CA GLY A 139 7.65 -1.13 -9.83
C GLY A 139 8.66 -1.06 -8.67
N HIS A 140 9.76 -0.34 -8.82
CA HIS A 140 10.81 -0.14 -7.82
C HIS A 140 10.75 1.28 -7.27
N TRP A 141 9.97 1.40 -6.20
CA TRP A 141 9.79 2.62 -5.45
C TRP A 141 10.62 2.54 -4.17
N GLY A 142 11.25 3.64 -3.80
CA GLY A 142 12.03 3.67 -2.59
C GLY A 142 12.27 5.07 -2.09
N LEU A 143 13.25 5.19 -1.20
CA LEU A 143 13.71 6.48 -0.69
C LEU A 143 15.16 6.72 -1.07
N ARG A 144 15.50 8.00 -1.22
CA ARG A 144 16.86 8.51 -1.05
C ARG A 144 16.92 9.34 0.22
N ALA A 145 17.96 9.17 1.00
CA ALA A 145 18.15 9.89 2.25
C ALA A 145 19.34 10.87 2.18
N GLY A 146 19.26 11.94 2.99
CA GLY A 146 20.37 12.87 3.21
C GLY A 146 21.60 12.21 3.85
N ALA A 147 22.74 12.90 3.83
CA ALA A 147 24.00 12.39 4.38
C ALA A 147 23.90 12.08 5.88
N GLU A 148 23.04 12.79 6.60
CA GLU A 148 22.77 12.63 8.02
C GLU A 148 22.28 11.22 8.36
N PHE A 149 21.42 10.64 7.50
CA PHE A 149 20.92 9.27 7.67
C PHE A 149 22.04 8.24 7.52
N TRP A 150 22.84 8.37 6.47
CA TRP A 150 23.92 7.42 6.17
C TRP A 150 25.03 7.51 7.22
N GLN A 151 25.39 8.73 7.64
CA GLN A 151 26.32 8.94 8.74
C GLN A 151 25.82 8.33 10.05
N TRP A 152 24.52 8.47 10.34
CA TRP A 152 23.92 7.81 11.51
C TRP A 152 24.05 6.29 11.41
N LEU A 153 23.66 5.66 10.29
CA LEU A 153 23.81 4.23 10.07
C LEU A 153 25.25 3.75 10.28
N THR A 154 26.23 4.47 9.72
CA THR A 154 27.66 4.18 9.95
C THR A 154 28.04 4.32 11.42
N SER A 155 27.56 5.36 12.11
CA SER A 155 27.91 5.63 13.51
C SER A 155 27.38 4.58 14.49
N VAL A 156 26.21 3.99 14.19
CA VAL A 156 25.63 2.89 14.97
C VAL A 156 26.13 1.52 14.52
N GLY A 157 27.00 1.49 13.51
CA GLY A 157 27.62 0.28 12.97
C GLY A 157 26.63 -0.63 12.24
N ALA A 158 25.60 -0.07 11.60
CA ALA A 158 24.59 -0.81 10.84
C ALA A 158 25.23 -1.75 9.81
N ASP A 159 24.67 -2.96 9.69
CA ASP A 159 25.11 -3.97 8.73
C ASP A 159 24.01 -4.25 7.69
N PRO A 160 24.37 -4.71 6.48
CA PRO A 160 23.39 -5.17 5.50
C PRO A 160 22.48 -6.27 6.09
N GLY A 161 21.17 -6.11 5.91
CA GLY A 161 20.17 -7.02 6.47
C GLY A 161 19.80 -6.77 7.93
N ASP A 162 20.35 -5.74 8.57
CA ASP A 162 19.67 -5.08 9.69
C ASP A 162 18.41 -4.36 9.17
N ASP A 163 17.52 -4.02 10.09
CA ASP A 163 16.23 -3.43 9.76
C ASP A 163 16.13 -1.99 10.28
N LEU A 164 15.72 -1.08 9.39
CA LEU A 164 15.20 0.23 9.79
C LEU A 164 13.75 0.06 10.25
N ILE A 165 13.48 0.38 11.51
CA ILE A 165 12.12 0.45 12.05
C ILE A 165 11.62 1.88 11.90
N ILE A 166 10.53 2.06 11.17
CA ILE A 166 9.90 3.37 10.92
C ILE A 166 8.60 3.43 11.69
N ARG A 167 8.53 4.27 12.72
CA ARG A 167 7.31 4.56 13.47
C ARG A 167 6.68 5.85 12.98
N VAL A 168 5.38 5.82 12.72
CA VAL A 168 4.63 7.00 12.27
C VAL A 168 4.21 7.83 13.48
N ILE A 169 4.68 9.08 13.53
CA ILE A 169 4.28 10.06 14.54
C ILE A 169 3.16 10.94 13.99
N ASP A 170 3.35 11.49 12.80
CA ASP A 170 2.35 12.31 12.11
C ASP A 170 2.57 12.22 10.60
N ALA A 171 1.79 11.37 9.91
CA ALA A 171 1.93 11.19 8.46
C ALA A 171 1.46 12.42 7.65
N GLU A 172 0.55 13.25 8.17
CA GLU A 172 0.09 14.47 7.50
C GLU A 172 1.22 15.51 7.44
N ASN A 173 1.96 15.64 8.56
CA ASN A 173 3.15 16.50 8.63
C ASN A 173 4.44 15.80 8.20
N ARG A 174 4.36 14.51 7.85
CA ARG A 174 5.47 13.66 7.40
C ARG A 174 6.58 13.54 8.45
N ALA A 175 6.19 13.43 9.71
CA ALA A 175 7.07 13.22 10.84
C ALA A 175 7.07 11.76 11.26
N TYR A 176 8.27 11.18 11.33
CA TYR A 176 8.50 9.78 11.62
C TYR A 176 9.66 9.63 12.61
N GLU A 177 9.65 8.56 13.37
CA GLU A 177 10.78 8.13 14.19
C GLU A 177 11.42 6.90 13.54
N GLY A 178 12.75 6.89 13.48
CA GLY A 178 13.54 5.78 13.01
C GLY A 178 14.28 5.11 14.16
N ASP A 179 14.45 3.81 14.09
CA ASP A 179 15.35 3.05 14.96
C ASP A 179 16.00 1.91 14.17
N LEU A 180 17.10 1.36 14.68
CA LEU A 180 17.79 0.22 14.06
C LEU A 180 17.53 -1.06 14.87
N GLU A 181 16.93 -2.05 14.22
CA GLU A 181 16.83 -3.41 14.75
C GLU A 181 17.94 -4.27 14.14
N ARG A 182 18.86 -4.73 14.99
CA ARG A 182 19.98 -5.58 14.57
C ARG A 182 19.48 -6.98 14.23
N ARG A 183 19.97 -7.54 13.13
CA ARG A 183 19.54 -8.87 12.67
C ARG A 183 19.76 -9.96 13.72
N ASP A 184 20.88 -9.90 14.44
CA ASP A 184 21.24 -10.87 15.49
C ASP A 184 20.42 -10.72 16.79
N ARG A 185 19.65 -9.64 16.92
CA ARG A 185 18.79 -9.33 18.07
C ARG A 185 17.30 -9.47 17.78
N ARG A 186 16.92 -9.79 16.54
CA ARG A 186 15.53 -10.01 16.13
C ARG A 186 14.92 -11.15 16.93
N ASP A 187 13.72 -10.92 17.47
CA ASP A 187 12.87 -12.00 17.99
C ASP A 187 12.13 -12.64 16.82
N GLU A 188 12.79 -13.56 16.12
CA GLU A 188 12.23 -14.23 14.95
C GLU A 188 10.94 -14.98 15.26
N ARG A 189 10.74 -15.44 16.49
CA ARG A 189 9.51 -16.13 16.88
C ARG A 189 8.35 -15.15 16.99
N ALA A 190 8.56 -14.01 17.63
CA ALA A 190 7.55 -12.97 17.72
C ALA A 190 7.24 -12.39 16.33
N ILE A 191 8.26 -12.16 15.51
CA ILE A 191 8.10 -11.67 14.12
C ILE A 191 7.31 -12.69 13.28
N ALA A 192 7.63 -13.98 13.34
CA ALA A 192 6.87 -15.00 12.61
C ALA A 192 5.40 -15.08 13.05
N ALA A 193 5.11 -14.86 14.34
CA ALA A 193 3.73 -14.78 14.84
C ALA A 193 3.00 -13.55 14.28
N ARG A 194 3.68 -12.39 14.20
CA ARG A 194 3.15 -11.18 13.56
C ARG A 194 2.91 -11.36 12.07
N ASN A 195 3.86 -11.93 11.35
CA ASN A 195 3.72 -12.24 9.92
C ASN A 195 2.48 -13.10 9.65
N ARG A 196 2.25 -14.13 10.50
CA ARG A 196 1.05 -14.97 10.39
C ARG A 196 -0.24 -14.17 10.58
N GLN A 197 -0.30 -13.31 11.59
CA GLN A 197 -1.47 -12.47 11.84
C GLN A 197 -1.75 -11.51 10.67
N VAL A 198 -0.70 -10.90 10.11
CA VAL A 198 -0.81 -10.05 8.92
C VAL A 198 -1.29 -10.87 7.72
N GLY A 199 -0.74 -12.07 7.51
CA GLY A 199 -1.20 -13.01 6.48
C GLY A 199 -2.67 -13.37 6.64
N ASP A 200 -3.13 -13.68 7.85
CA ASP A 200 -4.54 -13.99 8.12
C ASP A 200 -5.46 -12.80 7.79
N GLN A 201 -5.04 -11.58 8.11
CA GLN A 201 -5.77 -10.36 7.74
C GLN A 201 -5.72 -10.10 6.23
N ALA A 202 -4.61 -10.39 5.55
CA ALA A 202 -4.48 -10.28 4.11
C ALA A 202 -5.42 -11.25 3.38
N VAL A 203 -5.58 -12.49 3.87
CA VAL A 203 -6.58 -13.43 3.33
C VAL A 203 -7.98 -12.81 3.35
N LEU A 204 -8.40 -12.27 4.50
CA LEU A 204 -9.72 -11.66 4.63
C LEU A 204 -9.89 -10.43 3.73
N ALA A 205 -8.85 -9.60 3.60
CA ALA A 205 -8.85 -8.43 2.73
C ALA A 205 -9.01 -8.83 1.25
N ILE A 206 -8.24 -9.81 0.78
CA ILE A 206 -8.29 -10.31 -0.60
C ILE A 206 -9.64 -10.97 -0.90
N GLN A 207 -10.18 -11.76 0.02
CA GLN A 207 -11.52 -12.36 -0.15
C GLN A 207 -12.61 -11.31 -0.31
N ARG A 208 -12.57 -10.24 0.50
CA ARG A 208 -13.52 -9.12 0.39
C ARG A 208 -13.36 -8.34 -0.91
N ALA A 209 -12.15 -8.32 -1.47
CA ALA A 209 -11.84 -7.71 -2.78
C ALA A 209 -12.16 -8.63 -3.97
N GLY A 210 -12.72 -9.83 -3.75
CA GLY A 210 -13.10 -10.74 -4.83
C GLY A 210 -12.02 -11.76 -5.25
N GLY A 211 -10.96 -11.92 -4.46
CA GLY A 211 -9.97 -13.01 -4.61
C GLY A 211 -8.61 -12.60 -5.20
N GLU A 212 -8.50 -11.39 -5.76
CA GLU A 212 -7.27 -10.79 -6.26
C GLU A 212 -7.25 -9.30 -5.88
N VAL A 213 -6.09 -8.74 -5.55
CA VAL A 213 -5.95 -7.32 -5.26
C VAL A 213 -4.56 -6.81 -5.67
N LEU A 214 -4.45 -5.55 -6.06
CA LEU A 214 -3.15 -4.89 -6.18
C LEU A 214 -2.50 -4.79 -4.79
N ILE A 215 -1.22 -5.17 -4.67
CA ILE A 215 -0.50 -5.11 -3.39
C ILE A 215 -0.42 -3.68 -2.82
N ASP A 216 -0.39 -2.68 -3.72
CA ASP A 216 -0.41 -1.26 -3.36
C ASP A 216 -1.78 -0.82 -2.80
N HIS A 217 -2.86 -1.57 -3.05
CA HIS A 217 -4.17 -1.40 -2.42
C HIS A 217 -4.33 -2.28 -1.16
N LEU A 218 -3.66 -3.43 -1.10
CA LEU A 218 -3.68 -4.30 0.07
C LEU A 218 -3.02 -3.64 1.28
N ALA A 219 -1.87 -2.97 1.09
CA ALA A 219 -1.15 -2.27 2.16
C ALA A 219 -2.05 -1.30 2.95
N PRO A 220 -2.75 -0.33 2.33
CA PRO A 220 -3.67 0.55 3.05
C PRO A 220 -4.80 -0.20 3.77
N MET A 221 -5.36 -1.27 3.18
CA MET A 221 -6.39 -2.07 3.85
C MET A 221 -5.89 -2.71 5.15
N LEU A 222 -4.66 -3.23 5.15
CA LEU A 222 -4.02 -3.80 6.35
C LEU A 222 -3.70 -2.73 7.40
N ILE A 223 -3.26 -1.54 6.97
CA ILE A 223 -3.07 -0.39 7.86
C ILE A 223 -4.39 0.01 8.53
N ALA A 224 -5.47 0.10 7.75
CA ALA A 224 -6.81 0.41 8.27
C ALA A 224 -7.32 -0.65 9.25
N ALA A 225 -6.95 -1.92 9.05
CA ALA A 225 -7.23 -3.03 9.96
C ALA A 225 -6.30 -3.08 11.19
N GLY A 226 -5.38 -2.12 11.33
CA GLY A 226 -4.48 -2.02 12.48
C GLY A 226 -3.33 -3.04 12.51
N SER A 227 -3.03 -3.69 11.38
CA SER A 227 -2.04 -4.78 11.26
C SER A 227 -0.62 -4.40 11.70
N TYR A 228 -0.30 -3.09 11.74
CA TYR A 228 1.04 -2.56 12.00
C TYR A 228 1.17 -1.80 13.33
N ARG A 229 0.13 -1.81 14.20
CA ARG A 229 0.15 -1.06 15.47
C ARG A 229 0.90 -1.77 16.60
N GLU A 230 0.89 -3.10 16.59
CA GLU A 230 1.42 -3.91 17.68
C GLU A 230 2.90 -4.24 17.47
N PRO A 231 3.78 -4.07 18.48
CA PRO A 231 5.17 -4.50 18.38
C PRO A 231 5.32 -6.02 18.58
N PRO A 232 6.35 -6.66 17.99
CA PRO A 232 7.26 -6.08 17.00
C PRO A 232 6.52 -5.83 15.67
N PRO A 233 6.98 -4.90 14.82
CA PRO A 233 6.42 -4.79 13.48
C PRO A 233 6.60 -6.13 12.73
N PRO A 234 5.71 -6.47 11.78
CA PRO A 234 5.92 -7.62 10.90
C PRO A 234 7.09 -7.37 9.94
N ASP A 235 7.57 -8.42 9.28
CA ASP A 235 8.43 -8.27 8.11
C ASP A 235 7.69 -7.48 7.00
N PRO A 236 8.42 -6.92 6.02
CA PRO A 236 7.80 -6.20 4.90
C PRO A 236 6.67 -7.00 4.25
N LEU A 237 5.56 -6.34 3.87
CA LEU A 237 4.39 -7.02 3.32
C LEU A 237 4.74 -8.00 2.19
N VAL A 238 5.64 -7.61 1.29
CA VAL A 238 6.06 -8.46 0.17
C VAL A 238 6.71 -9.75 0.67
N THR A 239 7.55 -9.68 1.72
CA THR A 239 8.17 -10.84 2.36
C THR A 239 7.14 -11.71 3.05
N VAL A 240 6.21 -11.11 3.80
CA VAL A 240 5.13 -11.86 4.47
C VAL A 240 4.32 -12.67 3.47
N LEU A 241 3.92 -12.06 2.35
CA LEU A 241 3.15 -12.74 1.30
C LEU A 241 3.99 -13.78 0.55
N ALA A 242 5.27 -13.52 0.33
CA ALA A 242 6.19 -14.43 -0.35
C ALA A 242 6.42 -15.74 0.41
N GLU A 243 6.53 -15.65 1.73
CA GLU A 243 6.86 -16.78 2.60
C GLU A 243 5.62 -17.53 3.06
N ASP A 244 4.44 -16.91 2.95
CA ASP A 244 3.17 -17.52 3.26
C ASP A 244 2.59 -18.24 2.03
N GLY A 245 2.60 -19.57 2.07
CA GLY A 245 2.18 -20.43 0.96
C GLY A 245 0.71 -20.34 0.55
N ARG A 246 -0.07 -19.42 1.12
CA ARG A 246 -1.47 -19.14 0.71
C ARG A 246 -1.58 -18.12 -0.41
N PHE A 247 -0.52 -17.36 -0.71
CA PHE A 247 -0.56 -16.28 -1.69
C PHE A 247 0.22 -16.62 -2.97
N ILE A 248 -0.17 -15.99 -4.07
CA ILE A 248 0.52 -16.10 -5.37
C ILE A 248 0.64 -14.73 -6.04
N ASP A 249 1.78 -14.49 -6.71
CA ASP A 249 2.02 -13.32 -7.55
C ASP A 249 1.21 -13.46 -8.84
N ALA A 250 0.12 -12.71 -8.93
CA ALA A 250 -0.82 -12.73 -10.05
C ALA A 250 -0.36 -11.82 -11.23
N GLY A 251 0.87 -11.30 -11.17
CA GLY A 251 1.45 -10.38 -12.16
C GLY A 251 0.96 -8.95 -11.98
N LEU A 252 1.66 -7.97 -12.58
CA LEU A 252 1.31 -6.53 -12.51
C LEU A 252 1.19 -5.96 -11.09
N GLY A 253 1.89 -6.55 -10.12
CA GLY A 253 1.79 -6.14 -8.71
C GLY A 253 0.50 -6.63 -8.03
N SER A 254 -0.29 -7.49 -8.67
CA SER A 254 -1.42 -8.16 -8.04
C SER A 254 -0.96 -9.35 -7.18
N VAL A 255 -1.68 -9.56 -6.09
CA VAL A 255 -1.61 -10.77 -5.27
C VAL A 255 -2.98 -11.42 -5.23
N ALA A 256 -3.01 -12.75 -5.33
CA ALA A 256 -4.22 -13.55 -5.22
C ALA A 256 -4.04 -14.66 -4.18
N LEU A 257 -5.16 -15.28 -3.80
CA LEU A 257 -5.14 -16.51 -3.01
C LEU A 257 -4.86 -17.70 -3.90
N LEU A 258 -3.94 -18.57 -3.45
CA LEU A 258 -3.68 -19.85 -4.08
C LEU A 258 -4.92 -20.75 -4.03
N GLU A 259 -5.69 -20.67 -2.96
CA GLU A 259 -6.98 -21.35 -2.87
C GLU A 259 -7.95 -20.78 -3.90
N GLY A 260 -8.26 -21.56 -4.93
CA GLY A 260 -9.11 -21.14 -6.03
C GLY A 260 -8.37 -20.70 -7.30
N TRP A 261 -7.04 -20.61 -7.25
CA TRP A 261 -6.20 -20.31 -8.41
C TRP A 261 -6.24 -21.43 -9.44
N SER A 262 -6.71 -21.12 -10.65
CA SER A 262 -6.83 -22.10 -11.75
C SER A 262 -5.63 -22.05 -12.69
N GLY A 263 -5.48 -23.09 -13.53
CA GLY A 263 -4.48 -23.04 -14.61
C GLY A 263 -4.74 -21.94 -15.66
N ALA A 264 -5.97 -21.41 -15.74
CA ALA A 264 -6.27 -20.25 -16.58
C ALA A 264 -5.76 -18.95 -15.95
N ASP A 265 -5.86 -18.81 -14.63
CA ASP A 265 -5.32 -17.67 -13.89
C ASP A 265 -3.79 -17.67 -13.94
N GLU A 266 -3.14 -18.85 -13.88
CA GLU A 266 -1.69 -18.97 -14.06
C GLU A 266 -1.23 -18.46 -15.44
N ARG A 267 -1.89 -18.91 -16.52
CA ARG A 267 -1.59 -18.44 -17.88
C ARG A 267 -1.79 -16.93 -18.01
N LEU A 268 -2.81 -16.40 -17.36
CA LEU A 268 -3.06 -14.97 -17.35
C LEU A 268 -1.96 -14.21 -16.60
N ALA A 269 -1.54 -14.71 -15.44
CA ALA A 269 -0.43 -14.12 -14.69
C ALA A 269 0.88 -14.17 -15.49
N ASP A 270 1.15 -15.25 -16.21
CA ASP A 270 2.28 -15.35 -17.16
C ASP A 270 2.20 -14.31 -18.26
N LEU A 271 1.02 -14.14 -18.89
CA LEU A 271 0.80 -13.13 -19.92
C LEU A 271 1.03 -11.72 -19.36
N ARG A 272 0.53 -11.41 -18.16
CA ARG A 272 0.75 -10.14 -17.48
C ARG A 272 2.24 -9.89 -17.21
N GLN A 273 2.96 -10.92 -16.76
CA GLN A 273 4.40 -10.85 -16.52
C GLN A 273 5.17 -10.60 -17.82
N GLN A 274 4.80 -11.28 -18.90
CA GLN A 274 5.40 -11.11 -20.21
C GLN A 274 5.13 -9.70 -20.76
N MET A 275 3.89 -9.20 -20.64
CA MET A 275 3.55 -7.83 -21.03
C MET A 275 4.38 -6.80 -20.26
N MET A 276 4.56 -6.99 -18.95
CA MET A 276 5.47 -6.14 -18.17
C MET A 276 6.89 -6.21 -18.69
N TRP A 277 7.37 -7.42 -19.00
CA TRP A 277 8.71 -7.61 -19.53
C TRP A 277 8.91 -6.87 -20.86
N ASP A 278 7.91 -6.96 -21.74
CA ASP A 278 7.95 -6.35 -23.07
C ASP A 278 7.88 -4.82 -23.01
N VAL A 279 7.09 -4.26 -22.08
CA VAL A 279 6.89 -2.81 -21.94
C VAL A 279 8.00 -2.15 -21.12
N LEU A 280 8.44 -2.80 -20.04
CA LEU A 280 9.29 -2.18 -19.02
C LEU A 280 10.70 -2.78 -18.99
N GLY A 281 10.98 -3.81 -19.79
CA GLY A 281 12.22 -4.57 -19.74
C GLY A 281 12.23 -5.56 -18.58
N ALA A 282 13.41 -5.94 -18.08
CA ALA A 282 13.51 -6.92 -17.00
C ALA A 282 12.79 -6.45 -15.74
N VAL A 283 11.60 -6.99 -15.47
CA VAL A 283 10.89 -6.77 -14.21
C VAL A 283 11.10 -7.98 -13.30
N ARG A 284 11.66 -7.73 -12.11
CA ARG A 284 11.75 -8.76 -11.08
C ARG A 284 10.35 -9.02 -10.54
N SER A 285 9.95 -10.29 -10.52
CA SER A 285 8.78 -10.69 -9.74
C SER A 285 8.99 -10.26 -8.28
N ARG A 286 7.95 -9.71 -7.66
CA ARG A 286 8.02 -9.19 -6.29
C ARG A 286 8.20 -10.34 -5.29
N PHE A 287 7.75 -11.56 -5.61
CA PHE A 287 8.02 -12.76 -4.82
C PHE A 287 7.79 -14.05 -5.62
N ARG A 288 8.47 -15.13 -5.21
CA ARG A 288 8.45 -16.41 -5.95
C ARG A 288 7.02 -16.94 -6.11
N ARG A 289 6.60 -17.24 -7.34
CA ARG A 289 5.40 -18.04 -7.59
C ARG A 289 5.61 -19.46 -7.08
N ALA A 290 4.72 -19.92 -6.21
CA ALA A 290 4.54 -21.35 -6.03
C ALA A 290 3.95 -21.90 -7.32
N SER A 291 4.59 -22.89 -7.95
CA SER A 291 3.94 -23.61 -9.05
C SER A 291 2.70 -24.30 -8.47
N PRO A 292 1.49 -24.05 -9.00
CA PRO A 292 0.33 -24.76 -8.52
C PRO A 292 0.56 -26.26 -8.73
N GLU A 293 0.31 -27.08 -7.71
CA GLU A 293 0.14 -28.50 -7.98
C GLU A 293 -1.01 -28.64 -8.98
N PRO A 294 -0.89 -29.48 -10.02
CA PRO A 294 -1.91 -29.60 -11.05
C PRO A 294 -3.21 -30.09 -10.40
N SER A 295 -4.12 -29.14 -10.10
CA SER A 295 -5.42 -29.46 -9.57
C SER A 295 -6.27 -30.04 -10.71
N SER A 296 -6.87 -31.21 -10.48
CA SER A 296 -7.70 -31.95 -11.44
C SER A 296 -9.11 -31.37 -11.61
N GLN A 297 -9.36 -30.15 -11.13
CA GLN A 297 -10.64 -29.47 -11.26
C GLN A 297 -10.50 -28.29 -12.21
N ASP A 298 -11.03 -28.47 -13.42
CA ASP A 298 -11.32 -27.39 -14.37
C ASP A 298 -12.37 -26.46 -13.74
N LYS A 299 -11.92 -25.53 -12.90
CA LYS A 299 -12.75 -24.39 -12.50
C LYS A 299 -12.84 -23.42 -13.66
N GLU A 300 -14.04 -22.86 -13.87
CA GLU A 300 -14.23 -21.86 -14.91
C GLU A 300 -13.29 -20.66 -14.68
N PRO A 301 -12.64 -20.15 -15.73
CA PRO A 301 -11.75 -18.99 -15.63
C PRO A 301 -12.51 -17.78 -15.09
N SER A 302 -11.83 -16.93 -14.31
CA SER A 302 -12.38 -15.64 -13.89
C SER A 302 -12.87 -14.84 -15.13
N PRO A 303 -13.90 -13.98 -14.98
CA PRO A 303 -14.42 -13.18 -16.10
C PRO A 303 -13.32 -12.40 -16.85
N PHE A 304 -12.32 -11.90 -16.13
CA PHE A 304 -11.15 -11.25 -16.71
C PHE A 304 -10.23 -12.20 -17.47
N ALA A 305 -9.88 -13.36 -16.89
CA ALA A 305 -9.09 -14.39 -17.58
C ALA A 305 -9.77 -14.83 -18.87
N ARG A 306 -11.11 -14.96 -18.86
CA ARG A 306 -11.89 -15.27 -20.06
C ARG A 306 -11.72 -14.20 -21.15
N LEU A 307 -11.84 -12.93 -20.80
CA LEU A 307 -11.70 -11.82 -21.77
C LEU A 307 -10.28 -11.76 -22.36
N ILE A 308 -9.24 -11.98 -21.56
CA ILE A 308 -7.86 -12.01 -22.06
C ILE A 308 -7.60 -13.23 -22.94
N LEU A 309 -8.03 -14.43 -22.52
CA LEU A 309 -7.88 -15.65 -23.30
C LEU A 309 -8.65 -15.61 -24.63
N GLU A 310 -9.75 -14.85 -24.69
CA GLU A 310 -10.52 -14.59 -25.92
C GLU A 310 -9.92 -13.48 -26.79
N GLY A 311 -8.79 -12.87 -26.41
CA GLY A 311 -8.15 -11.78 -27.15
C GLY A 311 -8.90 -10.44 -27.07
N ARG A 312 -9.86 -10.31 -26.15
CA ARG A 312 -10.71 -9.12 -25.94
C ARG A 312 -10.04 -8.14 -24.98
N ILE A 313 -8.83 -7.71 -25.35
CA ILE A 313 -7.95 -6.91 -24.48
C ILE A 313 -8.62 -5.61 -24.02
N GLU A 314 -9.32 -4.88 -24.91
CA GLU A 314 -10.00 -3.64 -24.53
C GLU A 314 -11.12 -3.87 -23.50
N GLU A 315 -11.84 -4.98 -23.60
CA GLU A 315 -12.90 -5.32 -22.65
C GLU A 315 -12.32 -5.78 -21.32
N ALA A 316 -11.19 -6.49 -21.35
CA ALA A 316 -10.45 -6.89 -20.17
C ALA A 316 -9.89 -5.67 -19.42
N VAL A 317 -9.33 -4.69 -20.14
CA VAL A 317 -8.87 -3.41 -19.57
C VAL A 317 -10.05 -2.64 -18.96
N ASN A 318 -11.18 -2.56 -19.67
CA ASN A 318 -12.39 -1.93 -19.15
C ASN A 318 -12.99 -2.67 -17.95
N TRP A 319 -12.83 -3.99 -17.88
CA TRP A 319 -13.21 -4.81 -16.73
C TRP A 319 -12.29 -4.50 -15.54
N LEU A 320 -10.97 -4.43 -15.74
CA LEU A 320 -10.01 -4.04 -14.71
C LEU A 320 -10.31 -2.63 -14.18
N GLN A 321 -10.58 -1.68 -15.05
CA GLN A 321 -10.93 -0.31 -14.64
C GLN A 321 -12.23 -0.27 -13.81
N ARG A 322 -13.20 -1.14 -14.13
CA ARG A 322 -14.50 -1.20 -13.41
C ARG A 322 -14.45 -1.97 -12.09
N GLU A 323 -13.72 -3.08 -12.02
CA GLU A 323 -13.68 -3.97 -10.86
C GLU A 323 -12.50 -3.67 -9.93
N ASN A 324 -11.36 -3.23 -10.46
CA ASN A 324 -10.14 -2.92 -9.69
C ASN A 324 -9.90 -1.42 -9.43
N ARG A 325 -10.88 -0.55 -9.73
CA ARG A 325 -10.84 0.91 -9.45
C ARG A 325 -9.52 1.59 -9.87
N ILE A 326 -9.21 1.55 -11.17
CA ILE A 326 -8.21 2.43 -11.83
C ILE A 326 -8.97 3.51 -12.59
#